data_AF-A0A381NPI4-F1
#
_entry.id   AF-A0A381NPI4-F1
#
_cell.length_a   1.000
_cell.length_b   1.000
_cell.length_c   1.000
_cell.angle_alpha   90.00
_cell.angle_beta   90.00
_cell.angle_gamma   90.00
#
_symmetry.space_group_name_H-M   'P 1'
#
loop_
_entity.id
_entity.type
_entity.pdbx_description
1 polymer ?
#
loop_
_entity_poly.entity_id
_entity_poly.type
_entity_poly.pdbx_seq_one_letter_code
_entity_poly.pdbx_strand_id
1 'polypeptide(L)' 'MDGNDKGGYVVAIDTVNAGYKETVLVVRGSSARMADGMNERPVDAAIVGIVDATDVDD' A
#
# COMPACT_ATOMS: atom_id res chain seq x y z
N MET A 1 0.79 4.09 -16.51
CA MET A 1 0.37 4.15 -15.09
C MET A 1 -0.02 5.58 -14.84
N ASP A 2 -1.30 5.89 -15.03
CA ASP A 2 -1.70 7.24 -15.40
C ASP A 2 -2.27 7.99 -14.19
N GLY A 3 -2.04 7.48 -12.97
CA GLY A 3 -2.49 8.02 -11.69
C GLY A 3 -4.00 7.93 -11.43
N ASN A 4 -4.81 7.49 -12.39
CA ASN A 4 -6.25 7.45 -12.26
C ASN A 4 -6.75 6.27 -11.41
N ASP A 5 -7.75 6.54 -10.57
CA ASP A 5 -8.47 5.52 -9.80
C ASP A 5 -9.05 4.46 -10.74
N LYS A 6 -8.83 3.20 -10.37
CA LYS A 6 -9.42 2.04 -11.04
C LYS A 6 -10.36 1.31 -10.07
N GLY A 7 -11.29 0.54 -10.61
CA GLY A 7 -12.10 -0.37 -9.80
C GLY A 7 -11.27 -1.47 -9.14
N GLY A 8 -11.89 -2.26 -8.26
CA GLY A 8 -11.21 -3.34 -7.53
C GLY A 8 -10.47 -2.85 -6.28
N TYR A 9 -11.17 -2.05 -5.46
CA TYR A 9 -10.66 -1.56 -4.19
C TYR A 9 -10.20 -2.69 -3.26
N VAL A 10 -9.16 -2.40 -2.49
CA VAL A 10 -8.62 -3.29 -1.45
C VAL A 10 -8.56 -2.54 -0.13
N VAL A 11 -8.88 -3.25 0.95
CA VAL A 11 -8.67 -2.77 2.31
C VAL A 11 -7.28 -3.25 2.75
N ALA A 12 -6.43 -2.33 3.16
CA ALA A 12 -5.08 -2.62 3.65
C ALA A 12 -4.90 -2.01 5.04
N ILE A 13 -4.06 -2.63 5.87
CA ILE A 13 -3.66 -2.03 7.14
C ILE A 13 -2.71 -0.88 6.86
N ASP A 14 -3.00 0.27 7.45
CA ASP A 14 -2.08 1.39 7.46
C ASP A 14 -1.01 1.20 8.55
N THR A 15 0.25 1.00 8.13
CA THR A 15 1.39 0.91 9.05
C THR A 15 2.30 2.13 9.01
N VAL A 16 1.98 3.13 8.18
CA VAL A 16 2.82 4.31 7.94
C VAL A 16 2.11 5.62 8.29
N ASN A 17 0.85 5.54 8.72
CA ASN A 17 0.00 6.68 9.07
C ASN A 17 -0.27 7.59 7.86
N ALA A 18 -0.73 6.97 6.77
CA ALA A 18 -1.10 7.65 5.53
C ALA A 18 -2.37 8.48 5.72
N GLY A 19 -2.35 9.70 5.19
CA GLY A 19 -3.47 10.62 5.14
C GLY A 19 -4.51 10.27 4.08
N TYR A 20 -5.69 10.88 4.21
CA TYR A 20 -6.72 10.82 3.17
C TYR A 20 -6.19 11.41 1.85
N LYS A 21 -6.42 10.70 0.74
CA LYS A 21 -5.96 11.03 -0.63
C LYS A 21 -4.45 10.98 -0.87
N GLU A 22 -3.67 10.38 0.02
CA GLU A 22 -2.28 10.06 -0.29
C GLU A 22 -2.18 8.86 -1.23
N THR A 23 -1.22 8.93 -2.15
CA THR A 23 -0.85 7.78 -2.97
C THR A 23 0.10 6.91 -2.16
N VAL A 24 -0.18 5.61 -2.09
CA VAL A 24 0.55 4.69 -1.21
C VAL A 24 1.01 3.45 -1.94
N LEU A 25 2.08 2.82 -1.42
CA LEU A 25 2.54 1.51 -1.85
C LEU A 25 1.92 0.42 -0.97
N VAL A 26 1.26 -0.55 -1.60
CA VAL A 26 0.62 -1.68 -0.91
C VAL A 26 1.30 -2.98 -1.30
N VAL A 27 1.68 -3.79 -0.30
CA VAL A 27 2.07 -5.19 -0.49
C VAL A 27 0.88 -6.10 -0.21
N ARG A 28 0.77 -7.23 -0.92
CA ARG A 28 -0.30 -8.22 -0.72
C ARG A 28 0.22 -9.63 -0.51
N GLY A 29 -0.65 -10.53 -0.05
CA GLY A 29 -0.31 -11.94 0.18
C GLY A 29 0.57 -12.13 1.40
N SER A 30 1.38 -13.18 1.42
CA SER A 30 2.24 -13.52 2.58
C SER A 30 3.23 -12.41 2.94
N SER A 31 3.68 -11.62 1.97
CA SER A 31 4.56 -10.47 2.21
C SER A 31 3.91 -9.35 3.02
N ALA A 32 2.58 -9.27 3.10
CA ALA A 32 1.91 -8.29 3.97
C ALA A 32 2.24 -8.49 5.44
N ARG A 33 2.53 -9.73 5.88
CA ARG A 33 2.97 -10.01 7.25
C ARG A 33 4.39 -9.54 7.55
N MET A 34 5.20 -9.28 6.52
CA MET A 34 6.56 -8.74 6.68
C MET A 34 6.56 -7.24 7.01
N ALA A 35 5.42 -6.56 6.88
CA ALA A 35 5.26 -5.18 7.32
C ALA A 35 5.41 -5.07 8.84
N ASP A 36 5.85 -3.90 9.32
CA ASP A 36 6.17 -3.71 10.73
C ASP A 36 4.98 -4.02 11.64
N GLY A 37 5.22 -4.83 12.68
CA GLY A 37 4.18 -5.29 13.60
C GLY A 37 3.16 -6.28 13.04
N MET A 38 3.32 -6.81 11.81
CA MET A 38 2.33 -7.69 11.15
C MET A 38 2.69 -9.19 11.11
N ASN A 39 3.86 -9.61 11.61
CA ASN A 39 4.40 -10.98 11.43
C ASN A 39 3.43 -12.11 11.82
N GLU A 40 2.74 -11.98 12.95
CA GLU A 40 1.78 -12.97 13.46
C GLU A 40 0.32 -12.59 13.20
N ARG A 41 0.07 -11.46 12.54
CA ARG A 41 -1.28 -10.97 12.28
C ARG A 41 -1.82 -11.62 11.00
N PRO A 42 -3.10 -12.05 10.98
CA PRO A 42 -3.70 -12.68 9.81
C PRO A 42 -4.08 -11.62 8.76
N VAL A 43 -3.07 -11.06 8.10
CA VAL A 43 -3.21 -9.93 7.17
C VAL A 43 -2.68 -10.31 5.80
N ASP A 44 -3.34 -9.80 4.76
CA ASP A 44 -3.03 -10.07 3.35
C ASP A 44 -2.84 -8.82 2.50
N ALA A 45 -2.96 -7.62 3.10
CA ALA A 45 -2.63 -6.34 2.50
C ALA A 45 -2.15 -5.33 3.56
N ALA A 46 -1.03 -4.66 3.29
CA ALA A 46 -0.47 -3.63 4.17
C ALA A 46 0.12 -2.47 3.35
N ILE A 47 -0.10 -1.25 3.81
CA ILE A 47 0.55 -0.04 3.28
C ILE A 47 1.96 0.01 3.84
N VAL A 48 2.98 0.09 2.99
CA VAL A 48 4.39 0.08 3.40
C VAL A 48 5.14 1.37 3.07
N GLY A 49 4.48 2.33 2.43
CA GLY A 49 5.07 3.63 2.12
C GLY A 49 4.09 4.60 1.47
N ILE A 50 4.42 5.89 1.55
CA ILE A 50 3.74 7.00 0.88
C ILE A 50 4.58 7.37 -0.35
N VAL A 51 3.91 7.66 -1.47
CA VAL A 51 4.57 8.01 -2.73
C VAL A 51 4.75 9.53 -2.81
N ASP A 52 5.99 9.99 -2.90
CA ASP A 52 6.32 11.41 -3.09
C ASP A 52 6.20 11.84 -4.56
N ALA A 53 6.76 11.05 -5.46
CA ALA A 53 6.78 11.32 -6.89
C ALA A 53 6.85 10.02 -7.68
N THR A 54 6.28 10.05 -8.88
CA THR A 54 6.41 9.00 -9.88
C THR A 54 7.13 9.57 -11.08
N ASP A 55 8.19 8.92 -11.50
CA ASP A 55 8.89 9.23 -12.73
C ASP A 55 8.66 8.10 -13.72
N VAL A 56 8.22 8.45 -14.93
CA VAL A 56 7.86 7.50 -15.97
C VAL A 56 8.48 8.02 -17.27
N ASP A 57 9.59 7.40 -17.68
CA ASP A 57 10.13 7.57 -19.01
C ASP A 57 9.21 6.85 -20.03
N ASP A 58 9.05 7.45 -21.22
CA ASP A 58 8.28 6.88 -22.34
C ASP A 58 8.91 5.59 -22.91
#